data_AF-A0A7W0P7E4-F1
#
_entry.id   AF-A0A7W0P7E4-F1
#
_cell.length_a   1.000
_cell.length_b   1.000
_cell.length_c   1.000
_cell.angle_alpha   90.00
_cell.angle_beta   90.00
_cell.angle_gamma   90.00
#
_symmetry.space_group_name_H-M   'P 1'
#
loop_
_entity.id
_entity.type
_entity.pdbx_description
1 polymer ?
#
loop_
_entity_poly.entity_id
_entity_poly.type
_entity_poly.pdbx_seq_one_letter_code
_entity_poly.pdbx_strand_id
1 'polypeptide(L)'
;MRMRVVAAVGVMALALGAGDGRTVGAQSADVSVTLTDSPDPVELRQKLTYTINVKNQGPDDAAEVSLAVTLPATSTLVVFTAAPSRCSSRETGLTCNLGSLATGVERRVTITVQPERAGAAVAEVVASSTTPDPGRANNVARATTQVARLRLSVVDKVRIPKTPRAGQKLYMALGVQRSDTGGQLDAGRVTCPAQIAGRAVPVLVRDAYPSPTCVWRIPIRTAGKIFRGRITVSFRGSVASLRFALKVR
;
A
#
# COMPACT_ATOMS: atom_id res chain seq x y z
N MET A 1 15.64 47.13 91.47
CA MET A 1 15.93 45.68 91.47
C MET A 1 15.86 45.20 90.03
N ARG A 2 17.03 44.87 89.43
CA ARG A 2 17.28 44.17 88.14
C ARG A 2 16.80 44.89 86.86
N MET A 3 17.56 45.09 85.78
CA MET A 3 18.95 44.76 85.40
C MET A 3 19.28 45.61 84.15
N ARG A 4 20.46 46.25 84.11
CA ARG A 4 21.05 46.93 82.93
C ARG A 4 21.60 45.89 81.96
N VAL A 5 21.52 46.11 80.63
CA VAL A 5 22.60 45.75 79.68
C VAL A 5 22.64 46.76 78.53
N VAL A 6 23.86 47.14 78.16
CA VAL A 6 24.28 48.13 77.14
C VAL A 6 24.89 47.38 75.94
N ALA A 7 24.73 47.96 74.74
CA ALA A 7 25.54 47.86 73.50
C ALA A 7 25.78 46.50 72.80
N ALA A 8 25.64 46.50 71.46
CA ALA A 8 26.76 46.33 70.52
C ALA A 8 26.28 46.47 69.07
N VAL A 9 26.96 47.34 68.31
CA VAL A 9 26.96 47.36 66.84
C VAL A 9 27.78 46.16 66.37
N GLY A 10 27.24 45.35 65.47
CA GLY A 10 27.93 44.23 64.85
C GLY A 10 27.34 43.93 63.48
N VAL A 11 28.03 44.36 62.42
CA VAL A 11 27.75 43.98 61.03
C VAL A 11 28.04 42.49 60.90
N MET A 12 27.02 41.68 60.64
CA MET A 12 27.19 40.26 60.31
C MET A 12 26.96 40.08 58.81
N ALA A 13 28.06 39.95 58.07
CA ALA A 13 28.04 39.41 56.73
C ALA A 13 27.64 37.92 56.83
N LEU A 14 26.50 37.55 56.23
CA LEU A 14 26.16 36.15 55.97
C LEU A 14 26.40 35.85 54.49
N ALA A 15 27.16 34.79 54.29
CA ALA A 15 27.69 34.31 53.03
C ALA A 15 26.60 34.08 51.96
N LEU A 16 26.87 34.55 50.74
CA LEU A 16 26.25 34.03 49.52
C LEU A 16 26.60 32.55 49.41
N GLY A 17 25.64 31.68 49.69
CA GLY A 17 25.71 30.30 49.24
C GLY A 17 25.71 30.30 47.72
N ALA A 18 26.83 29.95 47.11
CA ALA A 18 26.89 29.58 45.71
C ALA A 18 26.11 28.27 45.54
N GLY A 19 24.79 28.38 45.38
CA GLY A 19 24.02 27.32 44.76
C GLY A 19 24.38 27.33 43.28
N ASP A 20 25.05 26.29 42.81
CA ASP A 20 25.26 26.07 41.37
C ASP A 20 23.89 26.07 40.70
N GLY A 21 23.54 27.21 40.10
CA GLY A 21 22.35 27.39 39.28
C GLY A 21 22.48 26.56 38.02
N ARG A 22 22.32 25.24 38.13
CA ARG A 22 21.95 24.41 37.00
C ARG A 22 20.57 24.87 36.56
N THR A 23 20.52 25.73 35.55
CA THR A 23 19.34 25.85 34.70
C THR A 23 19.10 24.47 34.09
N VAL A 24 18.27 23.64 34.73
CA VAL A 24 17.75 22.44 34.09
C VAL A 24 16.94 22.96 32.90
N GLY A 25 17.45 22.78 31.69
CA GLY A 25 16.71 23.13 30.48
C GLY A 25 15.35 22.45 30.52
N ALA A 26 14.30 23.14 30.07
CA ALA A 26 12.99 22.52 29.95
C ALA A 26 13.13 21.30 29.03
N GLN A 27 12.66 20.13 29.49
CA GLN A 27 12.71 18.89 28.71
C GLN A 27 12.01 19.10 27.37
N SER A 28 12.65 18.68 26.28
CA SER A 28 12.14 18.81 24.91
C SER A 28 12.36 17.54 24.11
N ALA A 29 11.31 17.06 23.45
CA ALA A 29 11.35 15.96 22.50
C ALA A 29 11.15 16.47 21.06
N ASP A 30 11.30 15.57 20.09
CA ASP A 30 11.05 15.78 18.67
C ASP A 30 10.45 14.48 18.13
N VAL A 31 9.12 14.37 18.16
CA VAL A 31 8.40 13.16 17.80
C VAL A 31 7.97 13.24 16.33
N SER A 32 8.71 12.55 15.49
CA SER A 32 8.41 12.44 14.07
C SER A 32 7.60 11.19 13.71
N VAL A 33 6.77 11.27 12.67
CA VAL A 33 6.03 10.13 12.12
C VAL A 33 6.17 10.03 10.60
N THR A 34 6.30 8.80 10.11
CA THR A 34 6.18 8.48 8.67
C THR A 34 5.09 7.46 8.45
N LEU A 35 4.37 7.57 7.34
CA LEU A 35 3.30 6.65 6.94
C LEU A 35 3.49 6.25 5.48
N THR A 36 3.55 4.95 5.22
CA THR A 36 3.62 4.38 3.86
C THR A 36 2.59 3.26 3.71
N ASP A 37 2.20 2.97 2.48
CA ASP A 37 1.22 1.92 2.17
C ASP A 37 1.68 0.99 1.04
N SER A 38 1.16 -0.24 1.04
CA SER A 38 1.41 -1.21 -0.02
C SER A 38 0.32 -2.29 -0.05
N PRO A 39 -0.13 -2.74 -1.23
CA PRO A 39 0.25 -2.23 -2.57
C PRO A 39 -0.43 -0.89 -2.90
N ASP A 40 0.18 -0.11 -3.81
CA ASP A 40 -0.43 1.10 -4.39
C ASP A 40 -0.17 1.14 -5.91
N PRO A 41 -1.18 1.01 -6.78
CA PRO A 41 -2.61 0.85 -6.47
C PRO A 41 -2.95 -0.51 -5.82
N VAL A 42 -3.96 -0.51 -4.93
CA VAL A 42 -4.55 -1.73 -4.35
C VAL A 42 -5.83 -2.11 -5.09
N GLU A 43 -6.03 -3.40 -5.32
CA GLU A 43 -7.29 -3.90 -5.85
C GLU A 43 -8.40 -3.82 -4.80
N LEU A 44 -9.59 -3.40 -5.23
CA LEU A 44 -10.80 -3.36 -4.42
C LEU A 44 -11.01 -4.69 -3.68
N ARG A 45 -11.26 -4.61 -2.37
CA ARG A 45 -11.43 -5.77 -1.46
C ARG A 45 -10.20 -6.67 -1.33
N GLN A 46 -9.01 -6.21 -1.71
CA GLN A 46 -7.75 -6.87 -1.34
C GLN A 46 -7.13 -6.19 -0.11
N LYS A 47 -6.18 -6.88 0.52
CA LYS A 47 -5.47 -6.36 1.68
C LYS A 47 -4.57 -5.20 1.29
N LEU A 48 -4.65 -4.12 2.05
CA LEU A 48 -3.78 -2.95 2.02
C LEU A 48 -3.07 -2.85 3.38
N THR A 49 -1.76 -2.73 3.38
CA THR A 49 -0.97 -2.61 4.60
C THR A 49 -0.39 -1.22 4.73
N TYR A 50 -0.72 -0.53 5.81
CA TYR A 50 -0.06 0.70 6.25
C TYR A 50 1.08 0.37 7.20
N THR A 51 2.24 0.97 6.97
CA THR A 51 3.42 0.92 7.85
C THR A 51 3.68 2.30 8.40
N ILE A 52 3.65 2.43 9.73
CA ILE A 52 3.86 3.67 10.45
C ILE A 52 5.13 3.53 11.27
N ASN A 53 6.04 4.48 11.15
CA ASN A 53 7.20 4.57 12.04
C ASN A 53 7.10 5.86 12.84
N VAL A 54 7.19 5.75 14.17
CA VAL A 54 7.22 6.89 15.10
C VAL A 54 8.58 6.92 15.77
N LYS A 55 9.28 8.04 15.68
CA LYS A 55 10.65 8.18 16.18
C LYS A 55 10.80 9.45 16.99
N ASN A 56 11.45 9.35 18.15
CA ASN A 56 11.93 10.51 18.88
C ASN A 56 13.33 10.91 18.36
N GLN A 57 13.48 12.11 17.82
CA GLN A 57 14.75 12.66 17.33
C GLN A 57 15.47 13.50 18.39
N GLY A 58 14.87 13.68 19.57
CA GLY A 58 15.51 14.26 20.76
C GLY A 58 15.11 15.71 21.03
N PRO A 59 15.94 16.49 21.76
CA PRO A 59 17.14 16.05 22.46
C PRO A 59 16.86 15.07 23.61
N ASP A 60 15.69 15.17 24.25
CA ASP A 60 15.32 14.38 25.41
C ASP A 60 14.31 13.27 25.08
N ASP A 61 14.09 12.37 26.04
CA ASP A 61 13.12 11.29 25.93
C ASP A 61 11.68 11.83 25.79
N ALA A 62 10.93 11.23 24.86
CA ALA A 62 9.51 11.49 24.68
C ALA A 62 8.70 10.57 25.61
N ALA A 63 8.03 11.15 26.61
CA ALA A 63 7.17 10.42 27.53
C ALA A 63 5.75 10.24 26.96
N GLU A 64 5.11 9.12 27.32
CA GLU A 64 3.71 8.81 26.98
C GLU A 64 3.34 9.05 25.52
N VAL A 65 4.16 8.53 24.60
CA VAL A 65 3.92 8.71 23.16
C VAL A 65 2.62 8.02 22.77
N SER A 66 1.72 8.80 22.15
CA SER A 66 0.45 8.36 21.64
C SER A 66 0.41 8.54 20.12
N LEU A 67 -0.24 7.61 19.43
CA LEU A 67 -0.46 7.65 17.98
C LEU A 67 -1.95 7.55 17.71
N ALA A 68 -2.52 8.57 17.10
CA ALA A 68 -3.85 8.55 16.53
C ALA A 68 -3.78 8.23 15.04
N VAL A 69 -4.59 7.27 14.60
CA VAL A 69 -4.70 6.85 13.20
C VAL A 69 -6.12 7.06 12.73
N THR A 70 -6.31 7.79 11.64
CA THR A 70 -7.58 7.92 10.93
C THR A 70 -7.49 7.14 9.63
N LEU A 71 -8.35 6.13 9.49
CA LEU A 71 -8.41 5.29 8.29
C LEU A 71 -9.42 5.85 7.29
N PRO A 72 -9.28 5.56 5.98
CA PRO A 72 -10.26 5.95 5.00
C PRO A 72 -11.63 5.36 5.35
N ALA A 73 -12.70 6.18 5.32
CA ALA A 73 -14.08 5.79 5.66
C ALA A 73 -14.64 4.63 4.81
N THR A 74 -13.96 4.26 3.74
CA THR A 74 -14.31 3.18 2.83
C THR A 74 -13.65 1.85 3.17
N SER A 75 -12.92 1.76 4.28
CA SER A 75 -12.13 0.57 4.63
C SER A 75 -12.85 -0.25 5.70
N THR A 76 -12.95 -1.56 5.51
CA THR A 76 -13.20 -2.49 6.63
C THR A 76 -11.86 -2.90 7.22
N LEU A 77 -11.71 -2.68 8.53
CA LEU A 77 -10.52 -3.09 9.27
C LEU A 77 -10.55 -4.61 9.42
N VAL A 78 -9.54 -5.32 8.90
CA VAL A 78 -9.57 -6.80 8.89
C VAL A 78 -8.57 -7.43 9.85
N VAL A 79 -7.37 -6.88 10.06
CA VAL A 79 -6.44 -7.36 11.12
C VAL A 79 -5.44 -6.26 11.47
N PHE A 80 -5.17 -6.03 12.75
CA PHE A 80 -4.04 -5.22 13.20
C PHE A 80 -2.94 -6.12 13.79
N THR A 81 -1.69 -5.85 13.43
CA THR A 81 -0.52 -6.34 14.17
C THR A 81 0.24 -5.11 14.63
N ALA A 82 -0.16 -4.62 15.81
CA ALA A 82 0.59 -3.58 16.48
C ALA A 82 1.73 -4.24 17.26
N ALA A 83 2.98 -3.89 16.93
CA ALA A 83 4.14 -4.25 17.73
C ALA A 83 4.72 -2.94 18.30
N PRO A 84 4.53 -2.63 19.60
CA PRO A 84 3.87 -3.43 20.62
C PRO A 84 2.33 -3.41 20.55
N SER A 85 1.69 -4.42 21.15
CA SER A 85 0.25 -4.73 21.13
C SER A 85 -0.64 -3.76 21.93
N ARG A 86 -0.33 -2.45 21.91
CA ARG A 86 -0.96 -1.40 22.74
C ARG A 86 -1.88 -0.47 21.94
N CYS A 87 -2.43 -0.96 20.83
CA CYS A 87 -3.40 -0.23 20.02
C CYS A 87 -4.83 -0.68 20.33
N SER A 88 -5.75 0.26 20.42
CA SER A 88 -7.20 0.02 20.46
C SER A 88 -7.84 0.51 19.16
N SER A 89 -8.72 -0.31 18.59
CA SER A 89 -9.48 0.02 17.39
C SER A 89 -10.76 0.80 17.71
N ARG A 90 -11.09 1.76 16.85
CA ARG A 90 -12.38 2.45 16.77
C ARG A 90 -12.93 2.27 15.35
N GLU A 91 -14.22 2.54 15.12
CA GLU A 91 -14.84 2.36 13.79
C GLU A 91 -14.11 3.13 12.67
N THR A 92 -13.54 4.29 12.98
CA THR A 92 -12.91 5.20 12.01
C THR A 92 -11.38 5.20 12.06
N GLY A 93 -10.75 4.37 12.90
CA GLY A 93 -9.32 4.50 13.17
C GLY A 93 -8.78 3.69 14.33
N LEU A 94 -7.57 4.03 14.78
CA LEU A 94 -6.91 3.40 15.92
C LEU A 94 -6.25 4.44 16.82
N THR A 95 -6.09 4.09 18.09
CA THR A 95 -5.24 4.84 19.03
C THR A 95 -4.24 3.87 19.64
N CYS A 96 -2.94 4.20 19.59
CA CYS A 96 -1.87 3.38 20.13
C CYS A 96 -1.12 4.13 21.22
N ASN A 97 -0.91 3.48 22.36
CA ASN A 97 0.03 3.96 23.38
C ASN A 97 1.39 3.29 23.14
N LEU A 98 2.37 4.06 22.67
CA LEU A 98 3.71 3.57 22.36
C LEU A 98 4.67 3.61 23.55
N GLY A 99 4.21 4.11 24.71
CA GLY A 99 5.01 4.32 25.90
C GLY A 99 6.05 5.43 25.72
N SER A 100 7.12 5.39 26.51
CA SER A 100 8.22 6.33 26.34
C SER A 100 9.15 5.90 25.20
N LEU A 101 9.63 6.87 24.43
CA LEU A 101 10.65 6.69 23.40
C LEU A 101 11.90 7.47 23.80
N ALA A 102 12.99 6.74 24.08
CA ALA A 102 14.28 7.37 24.29
C ALA A 102 14.76 8.07 23.01
N THR A 103 15.65 9.06 23.15
CA THR A 103 16.22 9.76 22.00
C THR A 103 16.82 8.79 20.98
N GLY A 104 16.43 8.94 19.71
CA GLY A 104 16.84 8.09 18.59
C GLY A 104 16.04 6.80 18.43
N VAL A 105 15.18 6.43 19.39
CA VAL A 105 14.38 5.20 19.33
C VAL A 105 13.18 5.36 18.41
N GLU A 106 12.92 4.30 17.63
CA GLU A 106 11.78 4.18 16.73
C GLU A 106 10.86 3.01 17.15
N ARG A 107 9.55 3.20 16.95
CA ARG A 107 8.53 2.14 17.03
C ARG A 107 7.77 2.05 15.72
N ARG A 108 7.50 0.81 15.30
CA ARG A 108 6.78 0.52 14.07
C ARG A 108 5.39 -0.06 14.35
N VAL A 109 4.36 0.52 13.74
CA VAL A 109 2.99 0.00 13.78
C VAL A 109 2.58 -0.44 12.36
N THR A 110 2.03 -1.64 12.24
CA THR A 110 1.49 -2.16 10.97
C THR A 110 -0.01 -2.38 11.06
N ILE A 111 -0.75 -1.88 10.07
CA ILE A 111 -2.22 -1.97 10.02
C ILE A 111 -2.61 -2.59 8.69
N THR A 112 -3.43 -3.64 8.72
CA THR A 112 -3.98 -4.23 7.49
C THR A 112 -5.48 -3.96 7.39
N VAL A 113 -5.87 -3.30 6.31
CA VAL A 113 -7.26 -2.97 5.99
C VAL A 113 -7.69 -3.61 4.67
N GLN A 114 -9.00 -3.66 4.44
CA GLN A 114 -9.58 -4.08 3.17
C GLN A 114 -10.50 -2.97 2.64
N PRO A 115 -10.11 -2.22 1.61
CA PRO A 115 -10.96 -1.18 1.04
C PRO A 115 -12.21 -1.74 0.36
N GLU A 116 -13.36 -1.12 0.60
CA GLU A 116 -14.67 -1.54 0.08
C GLU A 116 -15.21 -0.64 -1.04
N ARG A 117 -14.58 0.51 -1.27
CA ARG A 117 -14.90 1.40 -2.39
C ARG A 117 -13.64 1.72 -3.19
N ALA A 118 -13.81 1.81 -4.51
CA ALA A 118 -12.76 2.24 -5.42
C ALA A 118 -12.64 3.78 -5.42
N GLY A 119 -11.45 4.29 -5.70
CA GLY A 119 -11.11 5.72 -5.63
C GLY A 119 -9.88 5.96 -4.75
N ALA A 120 -9.57 7.23 -4.52
CA ALA A 120 -8.51 7.62 -3.59
C ALA A 120 -8.95 7.34 -2.15
N ALA A 121 -8.09 6.68 -1.39
CA ALA A 121 -8.27 6.38 0.02
C ALA A 121 -7.17 7.09 0.80
N VAL A 122 -7.53 7.99 1.71
CA VAL A 122 -6.57 8.79 2.48
C VAL A 122 -6.53 8.31 3.92
N ALA A 123 -5.34 7.93 4.38
CA ALA A 123 -5.05 7.66 5.78
C ALA A 123 -4.24 8.83 6.37
N GLU A 124 -4.51 9.15 7.63
CA GLU A 124 -3.77 10.17 8.38
C GLU A 124 -3.33 9.60 9.73
N VAL A 125 -2.13 9.98 10.15
CA VAL A 125 -1.59 9.64 11.47
C VAL A 125 -1.06 10.88 12.15
N VAL A 126 -1.31 10.96 13.46
CA VAL A 126 -0.84 12.05 14.33
C VAL A 126 -0.17 11.42 15.55
N ALA A 127 1.10 11.74 15.77
CA ALA A 127 1.85 11.36 16.96
C ALA A 127 1.86 12.51 17.98
N SER A 128 1.87 12.17 19.27
CA SER A 128 2.00 13.14 20.36
C SER A 128 2.74 12.54 21.54
N SER A 129 3.25 13.39 22.43
CA SER A 129 3.90 13.02 23.70
C SER A 129 3.51 14.01 24.79
N THR A 130 3.73 13.64 26.05
CA THR A 130 3.62 14.57 27.18
C THR A 130 4.89 15.41 27.36
N THR A 131 6.05 14.92 26.92
CA THR A 131 7.24 15.78 26.74
C THR A 131 6.93 16.82 25.66
N PRO A 132 7.16 18.13 25.91
CA PRO A 132 6.94 19.17 24.91
C PRO A 132 7.75 18.94 23.63
N ASP A 133 7.07 19.07 22.51
CA ASP A 133 7.65 19.04 21.17
C ASP A 133 7.37 20.39 20.47
N PRO A 134 8.38 21.25 20.27
CA PRO A 134 8.22 22.51 19.56
C PRO A 134 8.10 22.33 18.04
N GLY A 135 8.51 21.18 17.49
CA GLY A 135 8.64 20.85 16.08
C GLY A 135 7.43 20.12 15.47
N ARG A 136 6.20 20.46 15.87
CA ARG A 136 4.97 19.68 15.60
C ARG A 136 4.62 19.33 14.15
N ALA A 137 5.30 19.92 13.17
CA ALA A 137 5.03 19.72 11.75
C ALA A 137 5.34 18.29 11.29
N ASN A 138 6.35 17.63 11.88
CA ASN A 138 6.74 16.27 11.54
C ASN A 138 5.96 15.19 12.32
N ASN A 139 5.06 15.61 13.22
CA ASN A 139 4.20 14.73 14.03
C ASN A 139 2.94 14.28 13.27
N VAL A 140 2.77 14.70 12.02
CA VAL A 140 1.62 14.34 11.18
C VAL A 140 2.10 13.75 9.86
N ALA A 141 1.51 12.64 9.43
CA ALA A 141 1.75 12.07 8.11
C ALA A 141 0.43 11.61 7.45
N ARG A 142 0.41 11.67 6.12
CA ARG A 142 -0.72 11.23 5.30
C ARG A 142 -0.24 10.32 4.18
N ALA A 143 -1.03 9.31 3.85
CA ALA A 143 -0.84 8.47 2.67
C ALA A 143 -2.13 8.44 1.86
N THR A 144 -1.99 8.50 0.54
CA THR A 144 -3.11 8.39 -0.41
C THR A 144 -2.90 7.16 -1.26
N THR A 145 -3.74 6.14 -1.07
CA THR A 145 -3.71 4.91 -1.85
C THR A 145 -4.76 4.96 -2.95
N GLN A 146 -4.40 4.53 -4.16
CA GLN A 146 -5.38 4.33 -5.22
C GLN A 146 -6.04 2.95 -5.10
N VAL A 147 -7.35 2.91 -4.82
CA VAL A 147 -8.14 1.68 -4.83
C VAL A 147 -8.77 1.48 -6.21
N ALA A 148 -8.39 0.41 -6.90
CA ALA A 148 -8.80 0.15 -8.27
C ALA A 148 -9.69 -1.09 -8.40
N ARG A 149 -10.66 -1.05 -9.31
CA ARG A 149 -11.44 -2.25 -9.66
C ARG A 149 -10.64 -3.11 -10.62
N LEU A 150 -10.60 -4.42 -10.38
CA LEU A 150 -9.90 -5.37 -11.26
C LEU A 150 -10.27 -5.14 -12.74
N ARG A 151 -9.28 -4.81 -13.55
CA ARG A 151 -9.43 -4.65 -15.00
C ARG A 151 -8.26 -5.26 -15.72
N LEU A 152 -8.54 -5.89 -16.86
CA LEU A 152 -7.52 -6.51 -17.69
C LEU A 152 -7.40 -5.76 -19.01
N SER A 153 -6.20 -5.72 -19.56
CA SER A 153 -5.93 -5.16 -20.88
C SER A 153 -5.01 -6.07 -21.67
N VAL A 154 -5.20 -6.13 -22.99
CA VAL A 154 -4.27 -6.81 -23.91
C VAL A 154 -3.15 -5.83 -24.21
N VAL A 155 -1.90 -6.21 -23.92
CA VAL A 155 -0.71 -5.37 -24.13
C VAL A 155 0.15 -5.81 -25.30
N ASP A 156 0.13 -7.10 -25.62
CA ASP A 156 0.88 -7.63 -26.76
C ASP A 156 0.08 -8.75 -27.45
N LYS A 157 0.42 -9.01 -28.69
CA LYS A 157 -0.11 -10.11 -29.49
C LYS A 157 0.96 -10.67 -30.41
N VAL A 158 1.23 -11.95 -30.29
CA VAL A 158 2.10 -12.68 -31.20
C VAL A 158 1.25 -13.52 -32.13
N ARG A 159 1.57 -13.49 -33.42
CA ARG A 159 0.88 -14.27 -34.46
C ARG A 159 1.88 -14.93 -35.39
N ILE A 160 1.90 -16.26 -35.39
CA ILE A 160 2.85 -17.06 -36.18
C ILE A 160 2.10 -18.20 -36.90
N PRO A 161 2.16 -18.29 -38.24
CA PRO A 161 2.74 -17.32 -39.16
C PRO A 161 1.89 -16.05 -39.29
N LYS A 162 2.47 -14.95 -39.79
CA LYS A 162 1.74 -13.69 -40.04
C LYS A 162 0.60 -13.86 -41.07
N THR A 163 0.79 -14.72 -42.06
CA THR A 163 -0.20 -15.07 -43.10
C THR A 163 -0.41 -16.59 -43.09
N PRO A 164 -1.46 -17.10 -42.44
CA PRO A 164 -1.69 -18.54 -42.32
C PRO A 164 -2.06 -19.17 -43.65
N ARG A 165 -1.46 -20.32 -43.93
CA ARG A 165 -1.82 -21.17 -45.08
C ARG A 165 -2.76 -22.28 -44.66
N ALA A 166 -3.60 -22.74 -45.58
CA ALA A 166 -4.42 -23.93 -45.35
C ALA A 166 -3.54 -25.16 -45.00
N GLY A 167 -3.97 -25.97 -44.04
CA GLY A 167 -3.22 -27.12 -43.51
C GLY A 167 -2.18 -26.80 -42.42
N GLN A 168 -1.77 -25.53 -42.29
CA GLN A 168 -0.74 -25.11 -41.34
C GLN A 168 -1.29 -24.90 -39.92
N LYS A 169 -0.42 -25.02 -38.91
CA LYS A 169 -0.70 -24.52 -37.57
C LYS A 169 -0.62 -22.99 -37.53
N LEU A 170 -1.56 -22.38 -36.84
CA LEU A 170 -1.57 -20.96 -36.49
C LEU A 170 -1.47 -20.84 -34.97
N TYR A 171 -0.41 -20.19 -34.53
CA TYR A 171 -0.11 -19.86 -33.15
C TYR A 171 -0.49 -18.40 -32.91
N MET A 172 -1.28 -18.16 -31.87
CA MET A 172 -1.58 -16.81 -31.41
C MET A 172 -1.39 -16.75 -29.91
N ALA A 173 -0.50 -15.89 -29.44
CA ALA A 173 -0.31 -15.60 -28.03
C ALA A 173 -0.75 -14.17 -27.72
N LEU A 174 -1.27 -13.93 -26.53
CA LEU A 174 -1.59 -12.61 -26.02
C LEU A 174 -0.70 -12.29 -24.82
N GLY A 175 -0.19 -11.07 -24.75
CA GLY A 175 0.23 -10.46 -23.48
C GLY A 175 -0.99 -9.81 -22.85
N VAL A 176 -1.31 -10.16 -21.61
CA VAL A 176 -2.41 -9.55 -20.85
C VAL A 176 -1.86 -9.07 -19.52
N GLN A 177 -2.23 -7.85 -19.12
CA GLN A 177 -1.86 -7.27 -17.83
C GLN A 177 -3.08 -6.74 -17.10
N ARG A 178 -2.92 -6.51 -15.80
CA ARG A 178 -3.84 -5.75 -14.96
C ARG A 178 -3.74 -4.27 -15.31
N SER A 179 -4.78 -3.69 -15.91
CA SER A 179 -4.80 -2.24 -16.20
C SER A 179 -5.15 -1.40 -14.98
N ASP A 180 -5.56 -2.04 -13.89
CA ASP A 180 -5.89 -1.39 -12.63
C ASP A 180 -4.66 -1.20 -11.71
N THR A 181 -3.67 -2.09 -11.78
CA THR A 181 -2.44 -2.02 -10.98
C THR A 181 -1.14 -2.00 -11.80
N GLY A 182 -1.21 -2.26 -13.11
CA GLY A 182 -0.03 -2.48 -13.96
C GLY A 182 0.63 -3.86 -13.78
N GLY A 183 0.16 -4.66 -12.84
CA GLY A 183 0.73 -5.98 -12.55
C GLY A 183 0.54 -6.99 -13.70
N GLN A 184 1.49 -7.92 -13.82
CA GLN A 184 1.31 -9.10 -14.66
C GLN A 184 0.23 -10.02 -14.08
N LEU A 185 -0.32 -10.89 -14.91
CA LEU A 185 -1.22 -11.94 -14.47
C LEU A 185 -0.45 -13.26 -14.37
N ASP A 186 -0.60 -13.93 -13.24
CA ASP A 186 0.03 -15.23 -12.99
C ASP A 186 -0.97 -16.40 -13.15
N ALA A 187 -2.27 -16.09 -13.31
CA ALA A 187 -3.34 -17.09 -13.37
C ALA A 187 -4.61 -16.58 -14.10
N GLY A 188 -5.45 -17.52 -14.52
CA GLY A 188 -6.72 -17.25 -15.23
C GLY A 188 -7.05 -18.32 -16.28
N ARG A 189 -8.09 -18.05 -17.08
CA ARG A 189 -8.63 -18.99 -18.07
C ARG A 189 -8.57 -18.38 -19.46
N VAL A 190 -8.18 -19.20 -20.44
CA VAL A 190 -8.19 -18.80 -21.85
C VAL A 190 -9.32 -19.50 -22.59
N THR A 191 -9.99 -18.81 -23.51
CA THR A 191 -10.92 -19.41 -24.46
C THR A 191 -10.62 -18.92 -25.86
N CYS A 192 -10.69 -19.85 -26.82
CA CYS A 192 -10.17 -19.65 -28.18
C CYS A 192 -11.22 -20.05 -29.24
N PRO A 193 -12.50 -19.59 -29.19
CA PRO A 193 -13.46 -19.95 -30.22
C PRO A 193 -13.02 -19.38 -31.57
N ALA A 194 -13.02 -20.24 -32.59
CA ALA A 194 -12.69 -19.85 -33.95
C ALA A 194 -13.55 -20.60 -34.97
N GLN A 195 -13.69 -20.00 -36.15
CA GLN A 195 -14.49 -20.53 -37.25
C GLN A 195 -13.97 -20.09 -38.62
N ILE A 196 -14.28 -20.88 -39.64
CA ILE A 196 -14.09 -20.53 -41.06
C ILE A 196 -15.39 -20.82 -41.79
N ALA A 197 -15.92 -19.82 -42.50
CA ALA A 197 -17.16 -19.95 -43.27
C ALA A 197 -18.30 -20.60 -42.45
N GLY A 198 -18.50 -20.14 -41.21
CA GLY A 198 -19.55 -20.64 -40.31
C GLY A 198 -19.25 -21.96 -39.60
N ARG A 199 -18.17 -22.67 -39.96
CA ARG A 199 -17.80 -23.94 -39.31
C ARG A 199 -16.76 -23.72 -38.21
N ALA A 200 -17.01 -24.27 -37.03
CA ALA A 200 -16.08 -24.22 -35.91
C ALA A 200 -14.74 -24.89 -36.25
N VAL A 201 -13.65 -24.28 -35.82
CA VAL A 201 -12.29 -24.85 -35.92
C VAL A 201 -11.83 -25.18 -34.50
N PRO A 202 -11.57 -26.46 -34.18
CA PRO A 202 -11.15 -26.85 -32.85
C PRO A 202 -9.78 -26.28 -32.51
N VAL A 203 -9.64 -25.82 -31.28
CA VAL A 203 -8.34 -25.42 -30.72
C VAL A 203 -7.54 -26.68 -30.36
N LEU A 204 -6.28 -26.72 -30.75
CA LEU A 204 -5.36 -27.81 -30.45
C LEU A 204 -4.65 -27.63 -29.11
N VAL A 205 -4.16 -26.41 -28.85
CA VAL A 205 -3.44 -26.06 -27.63
C VAL A 205 -4.02 -24.80 -27.05
N ARG A 206 -4.17 -24.79 -25.74
CA ARG A 206 -4.66 -23.66 -24.96
C ARG A 206 -3.85 -23.58 -23.68
N ASP A 207 -2.90 -22.66 -23.66
CA ASP A 207 -2.08 -22.37 -22.50
C ASP A 207 -2.53 -21.04 -21.90
N ALA A 208 -2.47 -20.93 -20.58
CA ALA A 208 -2.99 -19.76 -19.87
C ALA A 208 -1.91 -18.74 -19.53
N TYR A 209 -0.91 -19.12 -18.73
CA TYR A 209 0.10 -18.19 -18.21
C TYR A 209 1.49 -18.81 -18.23
N PRO A 210 2.55 -17.98 -18.35
CA PRO A 210 2.55 -16.51 -18.40
C PRO A 210 2.17 -15.90 -19.77
N SER A 211 2.06 -16.72 -20.82
CA SER A 211 1.76 -16.25 -22.18
C SER A 211 0.52 -16.96 -22.74
N PRO A 212 -0.69 -16.42 -22.56
CA PRO A 212 -1.92 -17.06 -22.99
C PRO A 212 -1.90 -17.35 -24.49
N THR A 213 -1.88 -18.63 -24.86
CA THR A 213 -1.61 -19.10 -26.22
C THR A 213 -2.73 -20.00 -26.72
N CYS A 214 -3.19 -19.73 -27.94
CA CYS A 214 -4.13 -20.57 -28.69
C CYS A 214 -3.45 -21.07 -29.97
N VAL A 215 -3.53 -22.37 -30.21
CA VAL A 215 -3.06 -22.98 -31.46
C VAL A 215 -4.21 -23.66 -32.18
N TRP A 216 -4.36 -23.36 -33.46
CA TRP A 216 -5.32 -24.05 -34.35
C TRP A 216 -4.58 -24.69 -35.51
N ARG A 217 -5.15 -25.76 -36.07
CA ARG A 217 -4.78 -26.24 -37.41
C ARG A 217 -5.78 -25.73 -38.41
N ILE A 218 -5.32 -24.96 -39.39
CA ILE A 218 -6.18 -24.42 -40.44
C ILE A 218 -6.61 -25.56 -41.36
N PRO A 219 -7.91 -25.79 -41.60
CA PRO A 219 -8.38 -26.86 -42.48
C PRO A 219 -7.88 -26.70 -43.92
N ILE A 220 -7.53 -27.80 -44.59
CA ILE A 220 -6.83 -27.80 -45.89
C ILE A 220 -7.67 -27.16 -47.02
N ARG A 221 -9.00 -27.30 -47.01
CA ARG A 221 -9.91 -26.77 -48.06
C ARG A 221 -10.48 -25.39 -47.73
N THR A 222 -9.64 -24.50 -47.23
CA THR A 222 -10.05 -23.16 -46.75
C THR A 222 -9.24 -21.99 -47.28
N ALA A 223 -8.33 -22.22 -48.24
CA ALA A 223 -7.64 -21.15 -48.95
C ALA A 223 -8.64 -20.13 -49.52
N GLY A 224 -8.30 -18.84 -49.41
CA GLY A 224 -9.16 -17.71 -49.78
C GLY A 224 -10.25 -17.34 -48.78
N LYS A 225 -10.60 -18.23 -47.83
CA LYS A 225 -11.64 -17.97 -46.81
C LYS A 225 -11.10 -17.14 -45.65
N ILE A 226 -12.01 -16.57 -44.85
CA ILE A 226 -11.65 -15.82 -43.64
C ILE A 226 -11.72 -16.72 -42.41
N PHE A 227 -10.60 -16.83 -41.70
CA PHE A 227 -10.51 -17.39 -40.36
C PHE A 227 -10.81 -16.32 -39.32
N ARG A 228 -11.94 -16.47 -38.63
CA ARG A 228 -12.38 -15.57 -37.55
C ARG A 228 -12.21 -16.27 -36.23
N GLY A 229 -11.78 -15.52 -35.22
CA GLY A 229 -11.75 -16.05 -33.87
C GLY A 229 -11.66 -14.97 -32.83
N ARG A 230 -11.70 -15.44 -31.58
CA ARG A 230 -11.53 -14.62 -30.40
C ARG A 230 -10.64 -15.37 -29.43
N ILE A 231 -9.67 -14.67 -28.87
CA ILE A 231 -8.92 -15.14 -27.71
C ILE A 231 -9.42 -14.31 -26.55
N THR A 232 -10.00 -14.95 -25.54
CA THR A 232 -10.47 -14.30 -24.33
C THR A 232 -9.68 -14.86 -23.15
N VAL A 233 -9.06 -13.96 -22.40
CA VAL A 233 -8.43 -14.26 -21.11
C VAL A 233 -9.37 -13.75 -20.02
N SER A 234 -9.73 -14.60 -19.07
CA SER A 234 -10.55 -14.21 -17.92
C SER A 234 -9.84 -14.49 -16.61
N PHE A 235 -9.99 -13.58 -15.67
CA PHE A 235 -9.42 -13.68 -14.32
C PHE A 235 -10.37 -13.02 -13.33
N ARG A 236 -10.85 -13.78 -12.34
CA ARG A 236 -11.73 -13.33 -11.25
C ARG A 236 -12.94 -12.47 -11.72
N GLY A 237 -13.52 -12.85 -12.86
CA GLY A 237 -14.67 -12.16 -13.46
C GLY A 237 -14.32 -11.04 -14.45
N SER A 238 -13.09 -10.52 -14.43
CA SER A 238 -12.62 -9.56 -15.45
C SER A 238 -12.11 -10.28 -16.69
N VAL A 239 -12.25 -9.64 -17.85
CA VAL A 239 -11.92 -10.22 -19.16
C VAL A 239 -11.11 -9.27 -20.02
N ALA A 240 -10.13 -9.81 -20.73
CA ALA A 240 -9.48 -9.17 -21.87
C ALA A 240 -9.70 -10.04 -23.10
N SER A 241 -9.98 -9.45 -24.26
CA SER A 241 -10.15 -10.26 -25.47
C SER A 241 -9.57 -9.61 -26.72
N LEU A 242 -9.01 -10.44 -27.58
CA LEU A 242 -8.62 -10.08 -28.94
C LEU A 242 -9.52 -10.79 -29.93
N ARG A 243 -10.30 -10.02 -30.71
CA ARG A 243 -10.99 -10.53 -31.90
C ARG A 243 -10.07 -10.39 -33.12
N PHE A 244 -10.13 -11.35 -34.02
CA PHE A 244 -9.34 -11.32 -35.24
C PHE A 244 -10.10 -11.91 -36.43
N ALA A 245 -9.67 -11.51 -37.63
CA ALA A 245 -10.12 -12.03 -38.90
C ALA A 245 -8.92 -12.08 -39.85
N LEU A 246 -8.58 -13.25 -40.37
CA LEU A 246 -7.39 -13.48 -41.18
C LEU A 246 -7.79 -14.15 -42.50
N LYS A 247 -7.29 -13.64 -43.63
CA LYS A 247 -7.42 -14.34 -44.91
C LYS A 247 -6.47 -15.53 -44.94
N VAL A 248 -6.99 -16.72 -45.19
CA VAL A 248 -6.20 -17.94 -45.35
C VAL A 248 -5.61 -17.94 -46.76
N ARG A 249 -4.30 -18.18 -46.85
CA ARG A 249 -3.61 -18.40 -48.13
C ARG A 249 -3.65 -19.86 -48.57
#